data_AF-A0A6I5CE58-F1
#
_entry.id   AF-A0A6I5CE58-F1
#
_cell.length_a   1.000
_cell.length_b   1.000
_cell.length_c   1.000
_cell.angle_alpha   90.00
_cell.angle_beta   90.00
_cell.angle_gamma   90.00
#
_symmetry.space_group_name_H-M   'P 1'
#
loop_
_entity.id
_entity.type
_entity.pdbx_description
1 polymer ?
#
loop_
_entity_poly.entity_id
_entity_poly.type
_entity_poly.pdbx_seq_one_letter_code
_entity_poly.pdbx_strand_id
1 'polypeptide(L)'
;MRVPVARRAGQLTDSDFSEEDVAQFHRLMTELVDLCGEIGARRTPDGAWAPASSGLLEQFGESTQLIAEISRKLNRTRGGIRRIHGRARERGWLRSHGRIR
;
A
#
# COMPACT_ATOMS: atom_id res chain seq x y z
N MET A 1 13.29 28.11 -3.21
CA MET A 1 12.42 28.59 -4.30
C MET A 1 11.94 27.36 -5.08
N ARG A 2 10.68 26.94 -4.91
CA ARG A 2 10.12 25.76 -5.63
C ARG A 2 9.61 26.24 -6.99
N VAL A 3 10.16 25.70 -8.06
CA VAL A 3 9.77 26.05 -9.44
C VAL A 3 8.36 25.51 -9.71
N PRO A 4 7.42 26.31 -10.22
CA PRO A 4 6.11 25.79 -10.63
C PRO A 4 6.33 24.93 -11.88
N VAL A 5 6.20 23.62 -11.73
CA VAL A 5 6.19 22.71 -12.88
C VAL A 5 4.91 23.03 -13.67
N ALA A 6 5.06 23.44 -14.93
CA ALA A 6 3.95 23.71 -15.82
C ALA A 6 2.99 22.50 -15.85
N ARG A 7 1.70 22.75 -15.54
CA ARG A 7 0.63 21.75 -15.43
C ARG A 7 0.53 20.91 -16.70
N ARG A 8 0.79 19.60 -16.60
CA ARG A 8 0.32 18.66 -17.63
C ARG A 8 -1.17 18.42 -17.42
N ALA A 9 -1.97 18.59 -18.48
CA ALA A 9 -3.36 18.12 -18.47
C ALA A 9 -3.38 16.63 -18.07
N GLY A 10 -4.08 16.31 -16.99
CA GLY A 10 -4.14 14.95 -16.43
C GLY A 10 -3.22 14.67 -15.23
N GLN A 11 -2.50 15.66 -14.71
CA GLN A 11 -1.77 15.53 -13.45
C GLN A 11 -2.74 15.75 -12.27
N LEU A 12 -2.89 14.71 -11.43
CA LEU A 12 -3.72 14.77 -10.23
C LEU A 12 -3.21 15.82 -9.24
N THR A 13 -4.16 16.39 -8.50
CA THR A 13 -3.94 17.30 -7.39
C THR A 13 -4.53 16.73 -6.11
N ASP A 14 -4.14 17.27 -4.96
CA ASP A 14 -4.68 16.84 -3.66
C ASP A 14 -6.21 17.02 -3.60
N SER A 15 -6.75 18.05 -4.27
CA SER A 15 -8.21 18.28 -4.37
C SER A 15 -8.98 17.23 -5.19
N ASP A 16 -8.27 16.32 -5.86
CA ASP A 16 -8.90 15.21 -6.57
C ASP A 16 -9.11 13.99 -5.66
N PHE A 17 -8.53 13.96 -4.45
CA PHE A 17 -8.74 12.92 -3.45
C PHE A 17 -9.80 13.37 -2.44
N SER A 18 -10.73 12.48 -2.09
CA SER A 18 -11.65 12.73 -0.97
C SER A 18 -10.98 12.40 0.37
N GLU A 19 -11.57 12.89 1.46
CA GLU A 19 -11.16 12.50 2.81
C GLU A 19 -11.25 10.97 3.01
N GLU A 20 -12.28 10.34 2.43
CA GLU A 20 -12.44 8.88 2.47
C GLU A 20 -11.29 8.16 1.74
N ASP A 21 -10.82 8.68 0.61
CA ASP A 21 -9.69 8.12 -0.10
C ASP A 21 -8.40 8.20 0.71
N VAL A 22 -8.17 9.34 1.37
CA VAL A 22 -7.01 9.55 2.26
C VAL A 22 -7.10 8.60 3.46
N ALA A 23 -8.26 8.50 4.10
CA ALA A 23 -8.48 7.59 5.21
C ALA A 23 -8.29 6.12 4.79
N GLN A 24 -8.76 5.73 3.60
CA GLN A 24 -8.54 4.39 3.07
C GLN A 24 -7.06 4.14 2.77
N PHE A 25 -6.34 5.11 2.20
CA PHE A 25 -4.91 5.00 1.96
C PHE A 25 -4.14 4.78 3.26
N HIS A 26 -4.40 5.60 4.29
CA HIS A 26 -3.77 5.45 5.60
C HIS A 26 -4.07 4.09 6.22
N ARG A 27 -5.31 3.60 6.16
CA ARG A 27 -5.66 2.24 6.63
C ARG A 27 -4.86 1.17 5.89
N LEU A 28 -4.82 1.20 4.56
CA LEU A 28 -4.11 0.21 3.75
C LEU A 28 -2.60 0.16 4.04
N MET A 29 -1.98 1.31 4.31
CA MET A 29 -0.57 1.40 4.69
C MET A 29 -0.33 0.96 6.12
N THR A 30 -1.19 1.36 7.06
CA THR A 30 -1.15 0.95 8.47
C THR A 30 -1.19 -0.56 8.56
N GLU A 31 -2.21 -1.19 7.97
CA GLU A 31 -2.35 -2.64 8.05
C GLU A 31 -1.19 -3.41 7.37
N LEU A 32 -0.51 -2.83 6.37
CA LEU A 32 0.67 -3.44 5.75
C LEU A 32 1.88 -3.36 6.70
N VAL A 33 2.09 -2.21 7.33
CA VAL A 33 3.17 -2.00 8.29
C VAL A 33 2.96 -2.85 9.54
N ASP A 34 1.73 -2.92 10.05
CA ASP A 34 1.38 -3.76 11.20
C ASP A 34 1.70 -5.22 10.95
N LEU A 35 1.31 -5.76 9.77
CA LEU A 35 1.65 -7.14 9.40
C LEU A 35 3.16 -7.36 9.38
N CYS A 36 3.92 -6.43 8.79
CA CYS A 36 5.38 -6.52 8.78
C CYS A 36 5.96 -6.46 10.21
N GLY A 37 5.40 -5.64 11.09
CA GLY A 37 5.78 -5.55 12.50
C GLY A 37 5.51 -6.84 13.26
N GLU A 38 4.31 -7.42 13.11
CA GLU A 38 3.94 -8.71 13.71
C GLU A 38 4.82 -9.87 13.22
N ILE A 39 5.20 -9.85 11.94
CA ILE A 39 6.14 -10.82 11.38
C ILE A 39 7.52 -10.63 12.00
N GLY A 40 8.02 -9.40 12.06
CA GLY A 40 9.33 -9.08 12.66
C GLY A 40 9.41 -9.50 14.13
N ALA A 41 8.37 -9.21 14.92
CA ALA A 41 8.31 -9.60 16.32
C ALA A 41 8.34 -11.13 16.52
N ARG A 42 7.71 -11.89 15.62
CA ARG A 42 7.64 -13.36 15.71
C ARG A 42 8.85 -14.09 15.13
N ARG A 43 9.46 -13.54 14.07
CA ARG A 43 10.45 -14.24 13.24
C ARG A 43 11.84 -13.66 13.33
N THR A 44 11.98 -12.46 13.89
CA THR A 44 13.27 -11.79 14.09
C THR A 44 13.32 -11.03 15.42
N PRO A 45 13.00 -11.66 16.57
CA PRO A 45 12.93 -10.97 17.86
C PRO A 45 14.26 -10.29 18.25
N ASP A 46 15.39 -10.91 17.91
CA ASP A 46 16.73 -10.39 18.19
C ASP A 46 17.41 -9.82 16.93
N GLY A 47 16.63 -9.51 15.88
CA GLY A 47 17.16 -9.03 14.59
C GLY A 47 17.76 -10.11 13.69
N ALA A 48 17.71 -11.38 14.10
CA ALA A 48 18.13 -12.54 13.33
C ALA A 48 16.94 -13.46 13.02
N TRP A 49 16.98 -14.14 11.88
CA TRP A 49 15.95 -15.11 11.50
C TRP A 49 15.83 -16.23 12.54
N ALA A 50 14.64 -16.34 13.13
CA ALA A 50 14.27 -17.30 14.14
C ALA A 50 13.11 -18.17 13.62
N PRO A 51 13.40 -19.31 12.97
CA PRO A 51 12.37 -20.21 12.49
C PRO A 51 11.61 -20.86 13.67
N ALA A 52 10.33 -21.16 13.48
CA ALA A 52 9.59 -21.94 14.48
C ALA A 52 9.90 -23.43 14.40
N SER A 53 10.25 -23.92 13.21
CA SER A 53 10.54 -25.33 12.99
C SER A 53 12.02 -25.67 13.21
N SER A 54 12.29 -26.85 13.77
CA SER A 54 13.65 -27.34 13.99
C SER A 54 14.28 -27.99 12.74
N GLY A 55 13.47 -28.54 11.84
CA GLY A 55 13.93 -29.21 10.63
C GLY A 55 14.03 -28.27 9.42
N LEU A 56 15.06 -28.46 8.60
CA LEU A 56 15.37 -27.56 7.48
C LEU A 56 14.26 -27.56 6.41
N LEU A 57 13.66 -28.71 6.12
CA LEU A 57 12.59 -28.82 5.12
C LEU A 57 11.34 -28.05 5.57
N GLU A 58 10.99 -28.16 6.85
CA GLU A 58 9.88 -27.44 7.46
C GLU A 58 10.14 -25.93 7.46
N GLN A 59 11.39 -25.50 7.73
CA GLN A 59 11.79 -24.10 7.64
C GLN A 59 11.64 -23.51 6.23
N PHE A 60 11.93 -24.29 5.18
CA PHE A 60 11.65 -23.87 3.79
C PHE A 60 10.14 -23.70 3.55
N GLY A 61 9.32 -24.62 4.07
CA GLY A 61 7.86 -24.53 4.02
C GLY A 61 7.33 -23.29 4.72
N GLU A 62 7.77 -23.05 5.96
CA GLU A 62 7.47 -21.87 6.77
C GLU A 62 7.83 -20.58 6.02
N SER A 63 9.04 -20.51 5.45
CA SER A 63 9.51 -19.34 4.71
C SER A 63 8.65 -19.07 3.47
N THR A 64 8.26 -20.12 2.74
CA THR A 64 7.40 -20.01 1.57
C THR A 64 6.01 -19.50 1.93
N GLN A 65 5.44 -19.99 3.04
CA GLN A 65 4.14 -19.53 3.54
C GLN A 65 4.18 -18.06 3.95
N LEU A 66 5.23 -17.63 4.65
CA LEU A 66 5.44 -16.25 5.07
C LEU A 66 5.56 -15.30 3.87
N ILE A 67 6.36 -15.68 2.87
CA ILE A 67 6.51 -14.91 1.62
C ILE A 67 5.16 -14.77 0.92
N ALA A 68 4.37 -15.85 0.87
CA ALA A 68 3.05 -15.83 0.26
C ALA A 68 2.07 -14.91 1.03
N GLU A 69 2.13 -14.90 2.36
CA GLU A 69 1.35 -14.01 3.21
C GLU A 69 1.67 -12.53 2.95
N ILE A 70 2.95 -12.15 3.00
CA ILE A 70 3.42 -10.79 2.70
C ILE A 70 3.00 -10.39 1.29
N SER A 71 3.20 -11.27 0.31
CA SER A 71 2.84 -11.01 -1.09
C SER A 71 1.34 -10.77 -1.25
N ARG A 72 0.49 -11.56 -0.59
CA ARG A 72 -0.97 -11.36 -0.59
C ARG A 72 -1.34 -10.00 0.01
N LYS A 73 -0.73 -9.60 1.12
CA LYS A 73 -1.02 -8.30 1.74
C LYS A 73 -0.59 -7.16 0.83
N LEU A 74 0.64 -7.23 0.31
CA LEU A 74 1.20 -6.22 -0.59
C LEU A 74 0.35 -6.03 -1.85
N ASN A 75 -0.11 -7.14 -2.45
CA ASN A 75 -0.98 -7.07 -3.63
C ASN A 75 -2.35 -6.47 -3.32
N ARG A 76 -2.95 -6.78 -2.15
CA ARG A 76 -4.19 -6.13 -1.71
C ARG A 76 -4.00 -4.63 -1.50
N THR A 77 -2.93 -4.23 -0.82
CA THR A 77 -2.58 -2.81 -0.60
C THR A 77 -2.39 -2.08 -1.93
N ARG A 78 -1.58 -2.61 -2.85
CA ARG A 78 -1.40 -2.05 -4.20
C ARG A 78 -2.71 -1.94 -4.97
N GLY A 79 -3.54 -2.99 -4.91
CA GLY A 79 -4.86 -2.99 -5.55
C GLY A 79 -5.78 -1.91 -4.99
N GLY A 80 -5.76 -1.69 -3.67
CA GLY A 80 -6.49 -0.61 -3.01
C GLY A 80 -6.01 0.77 -3.43
N ILE A 81 -4.69 1.01 -3.41
CA ILE A 81 -4.08 2.27 -3.87
C ILE A 81 -4.45 2.56 -5.33
N ARG A 82 -4.40 1.54 -6.21
CA ARG A 82 -4.77 1.70 -7.62
C ARG A 82 -6.23 2.13 -7.79
N ARG A 83 -7.15 1.60 -6.99
CA ARG A 83 -8.57 2.00 -7.00
C ARG A 83 -8.75 3.44 -6.52
N ILE A 84 -8.07 3.84 -5.46
CA ILE A 84 -8.06 5.23 -4.97
C ILE A 84 -7.60 6.19 -6.08
N HIS A 85 -6.46 5.89 -6.70
CA HIS A 85 -5.93 6.69 -7.80
C HIS A 85 -6.88 6.73 -9.02
N GLY A 86 -7.56 5.61 -9.30
CA GLY A 86 -8.60 5.54 -10.34
C GLY A 86 -9.76 6.50 -10.08
N ARG A 87 -10.31 6.51 -8.85
CA ARG A 87 -11.36 7.46 -8.45
C ARG A 87 -10.90 8.91 -8.51
N ALA A 88 -9.67 9.19 -8.06
CA ALA A 88 -9.11 10.54 -8.13
C ALA A 88 -8.98 11.01 -9.58
N ARG A 89 -8.54 10.13 -10.49
CA ARG A 89 -8.45 10.43 -11.91
C ARG A 89 -9.79 10.73 -12.54
N GLU A 90 -10.83 9.98 -12.19
CA GLU A 90 -12.19 10.22 -12.64
C GLU A 90 -12.70 11.59 -12.17
N ARG A 91 -12.51 11.93 -10.89
CA ARG A 91 -12.91 13.24 -10.35
C ARG A 91 -12.14 14.40 -11.00
N GLY A 92 -10.83 14.26 -11.18
CA GLY A 92 -10.03 15.27 -11.87
C GLY A 92 -10.50 15.50 -13.30
N TRP A 93 -10.86 14.43 -14.01
CA TRP A 93 -11.46 14.53 -15.35
C TRP A 93 -12.83 15.23 -15.34
N LEU A 94 -13.71 14.86 -14.40
CA LEU A 94 -15.03 15.52 -14.27
C LEU A 94 -14.88 17.02 -13.99
N ARG A 95 -13.93 17.39 -13.12
CA ARG A 95 -13.63 18.79 -12.77
C ARG A 95 -13.08 19.57 -13.96
N SER A 96 -12.15 18.99 -14.72
CA SER A 96 -11.58 19.66 -15.90
C SER A 96 -12.60 19.88 -17.03
N HIS A 97 -13.70 19.13 -17.04
CA HIS A 97 -14.80 19.27 -18.00
C HIS A 97 -16.01 20.02 -17.40
N GLY A 98 -15.86 20.67 -16.25
CA GLY A 98 -16.89 21.49 -15.62
C GLY A 98 -18.12 20.72 -15.14
N ARG A 99 -18.02 19.39 -14.98
CA ARG A 99 -19.13 18.54 -14.52
C ARG A 99 -19.32 18.52 -13.01
N ILE A 100 -18.26 18.84 -12.28
CA ILE A 100 -18.27 19.01 -10.83
C ILE A 100 -17.43 20.24 -10.47
N ARG A 101 -17.77 20.90 -9.35
CA ARG A 101 -17.05 22.08 -8.86
C ARG A 101 -15.85 21.73 -8.03
#